data_AF-G8B8A6-F1
#
_entry.id   AF-G8B8A6-F1
#
_cell.length_a   1.000
_cell.length_b   1.000
_cell.length_c   1.000
_cell.angle_alpha   90.00
_cell.angle_beta   90.00
_cell.angle_gamma   90.00
#
_symmetry.space_group_name_H-M   'P 1'
#
loop_
_entity.id
_entity.type
_entity.pdbx_description
1 polymer ?
#
loop_
_entity_poly.entity_id
_entity_poly.type
_entity_poly.pdbx_seq_one_letter_code
_entity_poly.pdbx_strand_id
1 'polypeptide(L)'
;MSYDLNIPWPCNNYNTTPNAQQWTDLKNTIITNLQLGVTHQAINFSIDESIKIPFNTPDKINPISVTSILDELKPKFPTLKLFTRVTLIVTDSSKLQGVAKLQNHFDLFAIQPTTEKALQLTILNIECDLISLNLANRLPFFLKFKAIGTGVAKGIKFEINYSQLITGSSGYSSDVSVNLIKKNWFNNVLQLIRSSRSRGLVVSSGAQNPLQVRNANDILILLKTLGLDSSKARSCISLNPEKALLSARLRIKSYKQVISIGNESLIGNTNEDLDKKHNATGYKRKFSDTMTGSLLKKYKSGYS
;
A
#
# COMPACT_ATOMS: atom_id res chain seq x y z
N MET A 1 -8.61 -2.93 -12.48
CA MET A 1 -8.07 -1.72 -11.81
C MET A 1 -6.59 -1.96 -11.55
N SER A 2 -5.77 -0.91 -11.59
CA SER A 2 -4.34 -0.98 -11.27
C SER A 2 -4.06 -0.23 -9.97
N TYR A 3 -3.09 -0.72 -9.22
CA TYR A 3 -2.74 -0.25 -7.89
C TYR A 3 -1.23 -0.05 -7.78
N ASP A 4 -0.82 1.00 -7.09
CA ASP A 4 0.56 1.16 -6.61
C ASP A 4 0.53 1.49 -5.13
N LEU A 5 0.97 0.54 -4.31
CA LEU A 5 0.84 0.65 -2.86
C LEU A 5 2.08 1.27 -2.19
N ASN A 6 3.01 1.86 -2.94
CA ASN A 6 4.27 2.37 -2.37
C ASN A 6 4.87 3.55 -3.15
N ILE A 7 4.26 4.72 -3.04
CA ILE A 7 4.91 5.97 -3.43
C ILE A 7 5.56 6.57 -2.18
N PRO A 8 6.90 6.62 -2.05
CA PRO A 8 7.56 7.08 -0.84
C PRO A 8 7.21 8.53 -0.50
N TRP A 9 6.85 8.77 0.76
CA TRP A 9 6.81 10.11 1.32
C TRP A 9 8.25 10.66 1.41
N PRO A 10 8.50 11.93 1.04
CA PRO A 10 9.88 12.44 0.95
C PRO A 10 10.65 12.52 2.27
N CYS A 11 9.97 12.44 3.41
CA CYS A 11 10.59 12.44 4.73
C CYS A 11 10.42 11.08 5.41
N ASN A 12 11.38 10.71 6.26
CA ASN A 12 11.40 9.44 6.98
C ASN A 12 11.29 9.60 8.51
N ASN A 13 11.04 10.82 8.99
CA ASN A 13 10.93 11.15 10.41
C ASN A 13 9.84 12.21 10.64
N TYR A 14 9.50 12.45 11.92
CA TYR A 14 8.45 13.39 12.34
C TYR A 14 8.94 14.84 12.52
N ASN A 15 10.25 15.08 12.46
CA ASN A 15 10.83 16.39 12.77
C ASN A 15 10.98 17.27 11.53
N THR A 16 11.07 16.65 10.35
CA THR A 16 11.27 17.34 9.08
C THR A 16 10.01 17.31 8.22
N THR A 17 9.71 18.42 7.58
CA THR A 17 8.66 18.53 6.56
C THR A 17 9.29 18.53 5.16
N PRO A 18 8.57 18.05 4.12
CA PRO A 18 9.11 18.04 2.77
C PRO A 18 9.36 19.47 2.26
N ASN A 19 10.48 19.66 1.56
CA ASN A 19 10.77 20.93 0.90
C ASN A 19 9.94 21.11 -0.39
N ALA A 20 9.94 22.32 -0.97
CA ALA A 20 9.12 22.62 -2.16
C ALA A 20 9.46 21.74 -3.37
N GLN A 21 10.72 21.37 -3.54
CA GLN A 21 11.17 20.49 -4.63
C GLN A 21 10.64 19.07 -4.45
N GLN A 22 10.81 18.49 -3.25
CA GLN A 22 10.30 17.16 -2.88
C GLN A 22 8.78 17.08 -3.02
N TRP A 23 8.07 18.16 -2.67
CA TRP A 23 6.63 18.26 -2.91
C TRP A 23 6.28 18.20 -4.38
N THR A 24 7.04 18.91 -5.22
CA THR A 24 6.86 18.92 -6.67
C THR A 24 7.15 17.53 -7.27
N ASP A 25 8.23 16.88 -6.84
CA ASP A 25 8.62 15.55 -7.30
C ASP A 25 7.59 14.48 -6.90
N LEU A 26 7.04 14.55 -5.69
CA LEU A 26 5.95 13.67 -5.23
C LEU A 26 4.71 13.85 -6.12
N LYS A 27 4.28 15.09 -6.36
CA LYS A 27 3.11 15.39 -7.22
C LYS A 27 3.33 14.89 -8.65
N ASN A 28 4.50 15.18 -9.23
CA ASN A 28 4.84 14.73 -10.57
C ASN A 28 4.85 13.20 -10.67
N THR A 29 5.32 12.51 -9.63
CA THR A 29 5.33 11.04 -9.57
C THR A 29 3.90 10.50 -9.54
N ILE A 30 3.02 11.05 -8.70
CA ILE A 30 1.59 10.66 -8.61
C ILE A 30 0.89 10.86 -9.96
N ILE A 31 1.08 12.02 -10.59
CA ILE A 31 0.47 12.37 -11.86
C ILE A 31 0.98 11.45 -12.97
N THR A 32 2.30 11.22 -13.05
CA THR A 32 2.89 10.33 -14.06
C THR A 32 2.39 8.90 -13.91
N ASN A 33 2.33 8.40 -12.67
CA ASN A 33 1.81 7.07 -12.39
C ASN A 33 0.32 6.91 -12.78
N LEU A 34 -0.47 7.98 -12.57
CA LEU A 34 -1.85 8.03 -13.02
C LEU A 34 -1.97 8.01 -14.54
N GLN A 35 -1.15 8.79 -15.24
CA GLN A 35 -1.10 8.81 -16.72
C GLN A 35 -0.72 7.45 -17.31
N LEU A 36 0.07 6.65 -16.58
CA LEU A 36 0.40 5.26 -16.95
C LEU A 36 -0.74 4.26 -16.62
N GLY A 37 -1.89 4.74 -16.13
CA GLY A 37 -3.10 3.96 -15.89
C GLY A 37 -3.29 3.46 -14.46
N VAL A 38 -2.48 3.91 -13.49
CA VAL A 38 -2.61 3.51 -12.09
C VAL A 38 -3.51 4.48 -11.32
N THR A 39 -4.75 4.04 -11.04
CA THR A 39 -5.77 4.91 -10.42
C THR A 39 -5.72 4.94 -8.90
N HIS A 40 -5.36 3.82 -8.26
CA HIS A 40 -5.30 3.71 -6.79
C HIS A 40 -3.84 3.73 -6.36
N GLN A 41 -3.45 4.75 -5.62
CA GLN A 41 -2.06 4.95 -5.22
C GLN A 41 -1.98 5.15 -3.71
N ALA A 42 -0.98 4.57 -3.05
CA ALA A 42 -0.74 4.77 -1.62
C ALA A 42 0.59 5.47 -1.37
N ILE A 43 0.55 6.56 -0.61
CA ILE A 43 1.73 7.31 -0.19
C ILE A 43 2.27 6.66 1.07
N ASN A 44 3.51 6.20 1.04
CA ASN A 44 4.16 5.41 2.07
C ASN A 44 5.10 6.25 2.93
N PHE A 45 4.80 6.39 4.21
CA PHE A 45 5.71 6.94 5.21
C PHE A 45 6.56 5.83 5.82
N SER A 46 7.87 5.83 5.56
CA SER A 46 8.79 4.83 6.11
C SER A 46 9.43 5.35 7.39
N ILE A 47 9.33 4.58 8.48
CA ILE A 47 9.87 4.95 9.79
C ILE A 47 10.82 3.85 10.27
N ASP A 48 11.98 4.26 10.77
CA ASP A 48 12.91 3.37 11.44
C ASP A 48 12.54 3.17 12.91
N GLU A 49 12.90 2.02 13.48
CA GLU A 49 12.61 1.66 14.87
C GLU A 49 13.31 2.52 15.93
N SER A 50 14.24 3.38 15.51
CA SER A 50 14.92 4.38 16.35
C SER A 50 14.09 5.66 16.56
N ILE A 51 13.10 5.91 15.68
CA ILE A 51 12.35 7.17 15.66
C ILE A 51 11.19 7.11 16.65
N LYS A 52 11.13 8.10 17.54
CA LYS A 52 10.04 8.23 18.52
C LYS A 52 8.75 8.65 17.81
N ILE A 53 7.71 7.83 17.96
CA ILE A 53 6.38 8.09 17.42
C ILE A 53 5.60 9.00 18.38
N PRO A 54 4.98 10.09 17.90
CA PRO A 54 4.29 11.07 18.74
C PRO A 54 2.88 10.60 19.16
N PHE A 55 2.79 9.50 19.93
CA PHE A 55 1.52 8.92 20.36
C PHE A 55 0.65 9.85 21.22
N ASN A 56 1.27 10.85 21.86
CA ASN A 56 0.55 11.84 22.68
C ASN A 56 -0.22 12.87 21.84
N THR A 57 0.07 12.97 20.54
CA THR A 57 -0.60 13.89 19.60
C THR A 57 -1.11 13.11 18.39
N PRO A 58 -2.33 12.53 18.49
CA PRO A 58 -2.90 11.64 17.47
C PRO A 58 -2.89 12.22 16.04
N ASP A 59 -3.12 13.52 15.92
CA ASP A 59 -3.20 14.22 14.63
C ASP A 59 -1.84 14.30 13.92
N LYS A 60 -0.73 14.19 14.66
CA LYS A 60 0.63 14.24 14.11
C LYS A 60 1.20 12.85 13.78
N ILE A 61 0.49 11.77 14.12
CA ILE A 61 0.95 10.40 13.87
C ILE A 61 1.04 10.10 12.37
N ASN A 62 0.12 10.65 11.58
CA ASN A 62 0.14 10.57 10.12
C ASN A 62 0.50 11.94 9.54
N PRO A 63 1.76 12.15 9.09
CA PRO A 63 2.19 13.44 8.55
C PRO A 63 1.66 13.69 7.13
N ILE A 64 1.07 12.69 6.46
CA ILE A 64 0.62 12.79 5.08
C ILE A 64 -0.76 13.45 5.05
N SER A 65 -0.81 14.70 4.61
CA SER A 65 -2.06 15.42 4.34
C SER A 65 -2.62 15.02 2.97
N VAL A 66 -3.30 13.86 2.88
CA VAL A 66 -3.87 13.39 1.61
C VAL A 66 -4.96 14.32 1.08
N THR A 67 -5.72 14.97 1.98
CA THR A 67 -6.77 15.93 1.62
C THR A 67 -6.24 17.08 0.79
N SER A 68 -5.17 17.74 1.23
CA SER A 68 -4.57 18.85 0.48
C SER A 68 -4.05 18.44 -0.90
N ILE A 69 -3.48 17.24 -1.02
CA ILE A 69 -3.03 16.70 -2.31
C ILE A 69 -4.23 16.43 -3.23
N LEU A 70 -5.31 15.84 -2.69
CA LEU A 70 -6.51 15.56 -3.46
C LEU A 70 -7.25 16.84 -3.86
N ASP A 71 -7.36 17.84 -2.99
CA ASP A 71 -8.04 19.11 -3.32
C ASP A 71 -7.40 19.80 -4.53
N GLU A 72 -6.07 19.71 -4.66
CA GLU A 72 -5.33 20.26 -5.79
C GLU A 72 -5.44 19.39 -7.06
N LEU A 73 -5.32 18.05 -6.93
CA LEU A 73 -5.22 17.15 -8.08
C LEU A 73 -6.56 16.66 -8.60
N LYS A 74 -7.55 16.42 -7.74
CA LYS A 74 -8.85 15.80 -8.08
C LYS A 74 -9.66 16.61 -9.12
N PRO A 75 -9.65 17.96 -9.15
CA PRO A 75 -10.30 18.71 -10.23
C PRO A 75 -9.75 18.40 -11.62
N LYS A 76 -8.45 18.12 -11.72
CA LYS A 76 -7.77 17.76 -12.98
C LYS A 76 -7.79 16.25 -13.24
N PHE A 77 -7.83 15.45 -12.18
CA PHE A 77 -7.65 14.01 -12.19
C PHE A 77 -8.73 13.31 -11.34
N PRO A 78 -9.99 13.28 -11.80
CA PRO A 78 -11.12 12.80 -11.00
C PRO A 78 -11.08 11.30 -10.68
N THR A 79 -10.32 10.52 -11.45
CA THR A 79 -10.15 9.07 -11.25
C THR A 79 -9.09 8.72 -10.21
N LEU A 80 -8.31 9.70 -9.74
CA LEU A 80 -7.24 9.49 -8.76
C LEU A 80 -7.83 9.17 -7.38
N LYS A 81 -7.30 8.12 -6.76
CA LYS A 81 -7.59 7.76 -5.38
C LYS A 81 -6.29 7.57 -4.63
N LEU A 82 -6.11 8.36 -3.57
CA LEU A 82 -4.91 8.38 -2.74
C LEU A 82 -5.19 7.78 -1.37
N PHE A 83 -4.30 6.91 -0.92
CA PHE A 83 -4.35 6.28 0.40
C PHE A 83 -3.07 6.57 1.17
N THR A 84 -3.14 6.43 2.49
CA THR A 84 -1.97 6.56 3.35
C THR A 84 -1.45 5.19 3.74
N ARG A 85 -0.13 5.00 3.67
CA ARG A 85 0.55 3.80 4.10
C ARG A 85 1.67 4.18 5.07
N VAL A 86 1.90 3.34 6.07
CA VAL A 86 3.12 3.39 6.88
C VAL A 86 3.89 2.10 6.76
N THR A 87 5.22 2.19 6.64
CA THR A 87 6.13 1.04 6.66
C THR A 87 7.09 1.20 7.83
N LEU A 88 7.16 0.19 8.69
CA LEU A 88 8.07 0.19 9.83
C LEU A 88 9.23 -0.75 9.61
N ILE A 89 10.44 -0.21 9.66
CA ILE A 89 11.67 -0.97 9.57
C ILE A 89 11.97 -1.53 10.95
N VAL A 90 12.02 -2.85 11.06
CA VAL A 90 12.10 -3.56 12.34
C VAL A 90 13.28 -4.50 12.33
N THR A 91 14.17 -4.28 13.29
CA THR A 91 15.32 -5.14 13.57
C THR A 91 15.08 -5.93 14.85
N ASP A 92 14.70 -5.25 15.93
CA ASP A 92 14.35 -5.86 17.21
C ASP A 92 12.84 -6.12 17.31
N SER A 93 12.50 -7.40 17.45
CA SER A 93 11.12 -7.87 17.62
C SER A 93 10.42 -7.38 18.88
N SER A 94 11.16 -6.92 19.89
CA SER A 94 10.59 -6.46 21.17
C SER A 94 9.78 -5.16 20.97
N LYS A 95 10.20 -4.33 20.02
CA LYS A 95 9.57 -3.04 19.71
C LYS A 95 8.24 -3.18 18.97
N LEU A 96 7.91 -4.38 18.47
CA LEU A 96 6.73 -4.64 17.64
C LEU A 96 5.39 -4.50 18.39
N GLN A 97 5.39 -4.65 19.72
CA GLN A 97 4.17 -4.64 20.53
C GLN A 97 3.55 -3.24 20.68
N GLY A 98 4.37 -2.18 20.72
CA GLY A 98 3.88 -0.80 20.85
C GLY A 98 3.26 -0.24 19.57
N VAL A 99 3.40 -0.96 18.46
CA VAL A 99 3.17 -0.48 17.11
C VAL A 99 1.73 -0.67 16.64
N ALA A 100 0.95 -1.55 17.29
CA ALA A 100 -0.46 -1.76 16.96
C ALA A 100 -1.27 -0.45 16.99
N LYS A 101 -0.87 0.52 17.84
CA LYS A 101 -1.47 1.86 17.92
C LYS A 101 -1.35 2.66 16.62
N LEU A 102 -0.38 2.36 15.76
CA LEU A 102 -0.16 3.07 14.50
C LEU A 102 -1.15 2.67 13.40
N GLN A 103 -1.68 1.44 13.47
CA GLN A 103 -2.42 0.79 12.39
C GLN A 103 -3.73 1.51 12.01
N ASN A 104 -4.31 2.25 12.95
CA ASN A 104 -5.58 2.95 12.75
C ASN A 104 -5.41 4.38 12.19
N HIS A 105 -4.17 4.90 12.13
CA HIS A 105 -3.89 6.24 11.63
C HIS A 105 -3.61 6.27 10.12
N PHE A 106 -3.27 5.13 9.54
CA PHE A 106 -2.94 4.95 8.13
C PHE A 106 -3.90 3.92 7.50
N ASP A 107 -4.19 4.06 6.21
CA ASP A 107 -5.03 3.09 5.50
C ASP A 107 -4.36 1.73 5.38
N LEU A 108 -3.06 1.70 5.09
CA LEU A 108 -2.25 0.49 4.94
C LEU A 108 -1.13 0.44 5.99
N PHE A 109 -0.94 -0.74 6.57
CA PHE A 109 0.12 -1.00 7.53
C PHE A 109 1.08 -2.07 7.02
N ALA A 110 2.34 -1.67 6.83
CA ALA A 110 3.40 -2.55 6.35
C ALA A 110 4.55 -2.65 7.34
N ILE A 111 5.22 -3.80 7.35
CA ILE A 111 6.44 -4.02 8.14
C ILE A 111 7.57 -4.45 7.21
N GLN A 112 8.76 -3.89 7.44
CA GLN A 112 9.99 -4.26 6.78
C GLN A 112 10.95 -4.91 7.79
N PRO A 113 10.93 -6.24 7.94
CA PRO A 113 11.81 -6.93 8.86
C PRO A 113 13.25 -7.00 8.30
N THR A 114 14.23 -6.71 9.15
CA THR A 114 15.67 -6.82 8.80
C THR A 114 16.31 -8.08 9.38
N THR A 115 15.64 -8.81 10.28
CA THR A 115 16.13 -10.07 10.87
C THR A 115 15.12 -11.21 10.67
N GLU A 116 15.60 -12.47 10.70
CA GLU A 116 14.71 -13.64 10.58
C GLU A 116 13.69 -13.68 11.73
N LYS A 117 14.14 -13.35 12.95
CA LYS A 117 13.31 -13.32 14.15
C LYS A 117 12.20 -12.26 14.03
N ALA A 118 12.53 -11.06 13.53
CA ALA A 118 11.53 -10.03 13.27
C ALA A 118 10.51 -10.51 12.24
N LEU A 119 10.94 -11.10 11.11
CA LEU A 119 10.03 -11.64 10.10
C LEU A 119 9.06 -12.68 10.68
N GLN A 120 9.57 -13.65 11.45
CA GLN A 120 8.74 -14.69 12.05
C GLN A 120 7.72 -14.10 13.03
N LEU A 121 8.13 -13.18 13.90
CA LEU A 121 7.24 -12.56 14.88
C LEU A 121 6.21 -11.63 14.23
N THR A 122 6.58 -10.90 13.17
CA THR A 122 5.63 -10.15 12.35
C THR A 122 4.54 -11.07 11.81
N ILE A 123 4.91 -12.19 11.19
CA ILE A 123 3.95 -13.14 10.62
C ILE A 123 3.07 -13.79 11.69
N LEU A 124 3.62 -14.08 12.87
CA LEU A 124 2.92 -14.80 13.93
C LEU A 124 1.99 -13.91 14.75
N ASN A 125 2.45 -12.72 15.13
CA ASN A 125 1.83 -11.97 16.23
C ASN A 125 1.28 -10.60 15.81
N ILE A 126 1.60 -10.11 14.60
CA ILE A 126 1.21 -8.76 14.17
C ILE A 126 0.26 -8.83 12.99
N GLU A 127 -0.83 -8.08 13.12
CA GLU A 127 -1.77 -7.84 12.03
C GLU A 127 -1.21 -6.76 11.10
N CYS A 128 -0.54 -7.17 10.02
CA CYS A 128 -0.09 -6.27 8.96
C CYS A 128 -0.66 -6.69 7.60
N ASP A 129 -0.82 -5.71 6.72
CA ASP A 129 -1.36 -5.96 5.38
C ASP A 129 -0.26 -6.43 4.42
N LEU A 130 0.93 -5.85 4.60
CA LEU A 130 2.07 -6.00 3.71
C LEU A 130 3.35 -6.27 4.51
N ILE A 131 4.18 -7.19 4.01
CA ILE A 131 5.58 -7.31 4.40
C ILE A 131 6.42 -6.82 3.23
N SER A 132 7.10 -5.70 3.44
CA SER A 132 8.10 -5.14 2.52
C SER A 132 9.46 -5.76 2.81
N LEU A 133 10.28 -5.97 1.78
CA LEU A 133 11.66 -6.40 1.94
C LEU A 133 12.58 -5.41 1.22
N ASN A 134 13.75 -5.15 1.79
CA ASN A 134 14.81 -4.46 1.07
C ASN A 134 15.49 -5.49 0.13
N LEU A 135 15.07 -5.49 -1.13
CA LEU A 135 15.56 -6.42 -2.14
C LEU A 135 16.88 -5.94 -2.77
N ALA A 136 17.23 -4.66 -2.64
CA ALA A 136 18.48 -4.11 -3.16
C ALA A 136 19.73 -4.68 -2.45
N ASN A 137 19.61 -4.94 -1.15
CA ASN A 137 20.68 -5.51 -0.34
C ASN A 137 20.55 -7.03 -0.25
N ARG A 138 21.65 -7.75 -0.06
CA ARG A 138 21.59 -9.18 0.26
C ARG A 138 20.82 -9.35 1.56
N LEU A 139 19.71 -10.11 1.52
CA LEU A 139 18.94 -10.37 2.74
C LEU A 139 19.82 -11.11 3.76
N PRO A 140 19.84 -10.68 5.04
CA PRO A 140 20.66 -11.30 6.07
C PRO A 140 20.10 -12.64 6.57
N PHE A 141 18.96 -13.08 6.03
CA PHE A 141 18.31 -14.34 6.39
C PHE A 141 17.70 -15.01 5.15
N PHE A 142 17.38 -16.30 5.29
CA PHE A 142 16.75 -17.06 4.24
C PHE A 142 15.21 -17.04 4.33
N LEU A 143 14.52 -16.79 3.22
CA LEU A 143 13.06 -16.87 3.15
C LEU A 143 12.61 -18.35 3.13
N LYS A 144 12.28 -18.87 4.31
CA LYS A 144 11.81 -20.24 4.51
C LYS A 144 10.38 -20.41 4.01
N PHE A 145 10.12 -21.47 3.26
CA PHE A 145 8.79 -21.80 2.70
C PHE A 145 7.69 -21.81 3.77
N LYS A 146 7.96 -22.44 4.94
CA LYS A 146 6.99 -22.51 6.04
C LYS A 146 6.59 -21.12 6.56
N ALA A 147 7.56 -20.23 6.78
CA ALA A 147 7.31 -18.89 7.31
C ALA A 147 6.48 -18.06 6.31
N ILE A 148 6.95 -17.96 5.07
CA ILE A 148 6.27 -17.19 4.01
C ILE A 148 4.89 -17.78 3.70
N GLY A 149 4.79 -19.10 3.63
CA GLY A 149 3.52 -19.82 3.43
C GLY A 149 2.49 -19.51 4.51
N THR A 150 2.90 -19.48 5.79
CA THR A 150 2.03 -19.08 6.90
C THR A 150 1.57 -17.63 6.76
N GLY A 151 2.45 -16.70 6.37
CA GLY A 151 2.08 -15.31 6.12
C GLY A 151 1.05 -15.17 5.00
N VAL A 152 1.27 -15.85 3.87
CA VAL A 152 0.30 -15.87 2.75
C VAL A 152 -1.04 -16.46 3.18
N ALA A 153 -1.04 -17.54 3.97
CA ALA A 153 -2.26 -18.17 4.48
C ALA A 153 -3.06 -17.25 5.42
N LYS A 154 -2.38 -16.42 6.21
CA LYS A 154 -3.01 -15.36 7.03
C LYS A 154 -3.55 -14.18 6.23
N GLY A 155 -3.29 -14.14 4.91
CA GLY A 155 -3.73 -13.06 4.05
C GLY A 155 -2.72 -11.93 3.88
N ILE A 156 -1.57 -11.98 4.57
CA ILE A 156 -0.48 -11.01 4.42
C ILE A 156 0.08 -11.09 2.99
N LYS A 157 0.34 -9.94 2.38
CA LYS A 157 0.98 -9.87 1.07
C LYS A 157 2.46 -9.53 1.20
N PHE A 158 3.30 -10.14 0.36
CA PHE A 158 4.72 -9.84 0.30
C PHE A 158 4.99 -8.91 -0.87
N GLU A 159 5.62 -7.78 -0.59
CA GLU A 159 5.85 -6.73 -1.56
C GLU A 159 7.19 -6.91 -2.29
N ILE A 160 7.14 -6.73 -3.61
CA ILE A 160 8.27 -6.59 -4.50
C ILE A 160 8.32 -5.13 -4.95
N ASN A 161 9.30 -4.39 -4.45
CA ASN A 161 9.57 -3.03 -4.86
C ASN A 161 10.50 -3.06 -6.09
N TYR A 162 10.02 -2.60 -7.25
CA TYR A 162 10.79 -2.66 -8.49
C TYR A 162 11.70 -1.45 -8.72
N SER A 163 11.49 -0.28 -8.10
CA SER A 163 12.40 0.87 -8.30
C SER A 163 13.82 0.56 -7.83
N GLN A 164 13.95 -0.31 -6.82
CA GLN A 164 15.22 -0.82 -6.31
C GLN A 164 16.09 -1.47 -7.42
N LEU A 165 15.48 -2.02 -8.47
CA LEU A 165 16.19 -2.56 -9.63
C LEU A 165 16.73 -1.47 -10.57
N ILE A 166 16.02 -0.34 -10.65
CA ILE A 166 16.31 0.76 -11.58
C ILE A 166 17.41 1.67 -11.01
N THR A 167 17.25 2.10 -9.75
CA THR A 167 18.11 3.13 -9.14
C THR A 167 19.06 2.61 -8.06
N GLY A 168 18.93 1.34 -7.68
CA GLY A 168 19.60 0.80 -6.51
C GLY A 168 18.96 1.25 -5.18
N SER A 169 19.55 0.87 -4.05
CA SER A 169 19.17 1.37 -2.72
C SER A 169 19.43 2.88 -2.64
N SER A 170 18.44 3.64 -2.18
CA SER A 170 18.55 5.10 -1.97
C SER A 170 19.78 5.44 -1.12
N GLY A 171 20.87 5.91 -1.75
CA GLY A 171 22.02 6.50 -1.04
C GLY A 171 23.44 6.06 -1.38
N TYR A 172 23.75 5.31 -2.45
CA TYR A 172 25.16 4.98 -2.75
C TYR A 172 25.60 5.21 -4.20
N SER A 173 26.73 5.90 -4.33
CA SER A 173 27.45 6.22 -5.56
C SER A 173 28.35 5.06 -6.04
N SER A 174 28.79 5.19 -7.28
CA SER A 174 29.81 4.40 -8.01
C SER A 174 29.36 3.10 -8.68
N ASP A 175 29.74 2.97 -9.94
CA ASP A 175 29.27 2.02 -10.96
C ASP A 175 29.50 0.53 -10.67
N VAL A 176 30.29 0.19 -9.65
CA VAL A 176 30.48 -1.21 -9.20
C VAL A 176 29.30 -1.68 -8.33
N SER A 177 28.56 -0.77 -7.70
CA SER A 177 27.46 -1.08 -6.78
C SER A 177 26.16 -1.52 -7.48
N VAL A 178 25.86 -0.97 -8.66
CA VAL A 178 24.57 -1.18 -9.35
C VAL A 178 24.38 -2.62 -9.80
N ASN A 179 25.43 -3.26 -10.34
CA ASN A 179 25.36 -4.66 -10.77
C ASN A 179 25.17 -5.61 -9.59
N LEU A 180 25.80 -5.32 -8.44
CA LEU A 180 25.61 -6.08 -7.22
C LEU A 180 24.19 -5.93 -6.68
N ILE A 181 23.63 -4.72 -6.72
CA ILE A 181 22.25 -4.46 -6.30
C ILE A 181 21.28 -5.21 -7.21
N LYS A 182 21.46 -5.17 -8.53
CA LYS A 182 20.63 -5.96 -9.47
C LYS A 182 20.72 -7.45 -9.17
N LYS A 183 21.93 -7.99 -8.97
CA LYS A 183 22.14 -9.39 -8.59
C LYS A 183 21.42 -9.75 -7.30
N ASN A 184 21.53 -8.93 -6.26
CA ASN A 184 20.83 -9.12 -5.00
C ASN A 184 19.32 -9.09 -5.19
N TRP A 185 18.82 -8.11 -5.93
CA TRP A 185 17.39 -7.96 -6.23
C TRP A 185 16.83 -9.20 -6.90
N PHE A 186 17.47 -9.68 -7.99
CA PHE A 186 17.05 -10.90 -8.67
C PHE A 186 17.08 -12.11 -7.73
N ASN A 187 18.15 -12.31 -6.98
CA ASN A 187 18.27 -13.44 -6.04
C ASN A 187 17.18 -13.41 -4.96
N ASN A 188 16.96 -12.26 -4.35
CA ASN A 188 15.96 -12.09 -3.29
C ASN A 188 14.54 -12.28 -3.82
N VAL A 189 14.22 -11.74 -5.00
CA VAL A 189 12.91 -11.91 -5.63
C VAL A 189 12.66 -13.36 -6.03
N LEU A 190 13.63 -14.04 -6.64
CA LEU A 190 13.52 -15.46 -6.97
C LEU A 190 13.32 -16.32 -5.70
N GLN A 191 14.02 -15.97 -4.62
CA GLN A 191 13.84 -16.62 -3.33
C GLN A 191 12.43 -16.39 -2.76
N LEU A 192 11.88 -15.19 -2.91
CA LEU A 192 10.52 -14.85 -2.49
C LEU A 192 9.46 -15.58 -3.34
N ILE A 193 9.63 -15.63 -4.66
CA ILE A 193 8.74 -16.37 -5.57
C ILE A 193 8.72 -17.86 -5.20
N ARG A 194 9.89 -18.47 -5.02
CA ARG A 194 10.02 -19.88 -4.62
C ARG A 194 9.38 -20.14 -3.26
N SER A 195 9.68 -19.32 -2.26
CA SER A 195 9.19 -19.51 -0.87
C SER A 195 7.69 -19.24 -0.71
N SER A 196 7.10 -18.37 -1.53
CA SER A 196 5.65 -18.12 -1.55
C SER A 196 4.87 -19.09 -2.43
N ARG A 197 5.56 -19.90 -3.25
CA ARG A 197 4.99 -20.65 -4.39
C ARG A 197 4.23 -19.73 -5.34
N SER A 198 4.77 -18.54 -5.60
CA SER A 198 4.19 -17.52 -6.49
C SER A 198 2.80 -17.03 -6.06
N ARG A 199 2.52 -16.99 -4.74
CA ARG A 199 1.23 -16.57 -4.18
C ARG A 199 1.40 -15.38 -3.23
N GLY A 200 0.38 -14.54 -3.13
CA GLY A 200 0.37 -13.44 -2.17
C GLY A 200 1.45 -12.39 -2.42
N LEU A 201 1.93 -12.25 -3.66
CA LEU A 201 2.92 -11.24 -4.05
C LEU A 201 2.22 -9.97 -4.54
N VAL A 202 2.74 -8.81 -4.15
CA VAL A 202 2.30 -7.50 -4.65
C VAL A 202 3.51 -6.80 -5.25
N VAL A 203 3.33 -6.12 -6.37
CA VAL A 203 4.37 -5.26 -6.93
C VAL A 203 4.00 -3.81 -6.68
N SER A 204 4.95 -3.03 -6.19
CA SER A 204 4.80 -1.59 -5.99
C SER A 204 5.99 -0.85 -6.58
N SER A 205 5.83 0.45 -6.87
CA SER A 205 6.89 1.23 -7.50
C SER A 205 8.04 1.53 -6.57
N GLY A 206 7.78 2.04 -5.37
CA GLY A 206 8.83 2.61 -4.53
C GLY A 206 9.55 3.79 -5.19
N ALA A 207 8.92 4.44 -6.17
CA ALA A 207 9.54 5.45 -7.01
C ALA A 207 9.63 6.79 -6.28
N GLN A 208 10.84 7.32 -6.10
CA GLN A 208 11.07 8.66 -5.54
C GLN A 208 10.91 9.76 -6.60
N ASN A 209 11.16 9.42 -7.87
CA ASN A 209 11.10 10.33 -8.98
C ASN A 209 10.17 9.82 -10.09
N PRO A 210 9.56 10.70 -10.91
CA PRO A 210 8.64 10.31 -11.98
C PRO A 210 9.25 9.33 -12.99
N LEU A 211 10.54 9.49 -13.28
CA LEU A 211 11.29 8.67 -14.24
C LEU A 211 11.44 7.20 -13.83
N GLN A 212 11.18 6.88 -12.56
CA GLN A 212 11.30 5.52 -12.02
C GLN A 212 10.00 4.73 -12.15
N VAL A 213 8.88 5.39 -12.44
CA VAL A 213 7.58 4.72 -12.60
C VAL A 213 7.56 3.94 -13.92
N ARG A 214 6.84 2.81 -13.96
CA ARG A 214 6.71 1.94 -15.13
C ARG A 214 5.24 1.61 -15.36
N ASN A 215 4.87 1.39 -16.63
CA ASN A 215 3.53 0.96 -16.96
C ASN A 215 3.30 -0.50 -16.53
N ALA A 216 2.04 -0.93 -16.51
CA ALA A 216 1.71 -2.30 -16.13
C ALA A 216 2.32 -3.38 -17.04
N ASN A 217 2.49 -3.10 -18.33
CA ASN A 217 3.03 -4.06 -19.29
C ASN A 217 4.52 -4.35 -19.06
N ASP A 218 5.31 -3.31 -18.77
CA ASP A 218 6.74 -3.43 -18.44
C ASP A 218 6.92 -4.27 -17.18
N ILE A 219 6.08 -4.02 -16.17
CA ILE A 219 6.06 -4.80 -14.93
C ILE A 219 5.65 -6.25 -15.21
N LEU A 220 4.65 -6.49 -16.06
CA LEU A 220 4.25 -7.85 -16.45
C LEU A 220 5.36 -8.61 -17.16
N ILE A 221 6.12 -7.94 -18.04
CA ILE A 221 7.27 -8.55 -18.72
C ILE A 221 8.33 -8.93 -17.69
N LEU A 222 8.68 -8.02 -16.77
CA LEU A 222 9.63 -8.28 -15.68
C LEU A 222 9.19 -9.48 -14.81
N LEU A 223 7.91 -9.56 -14.45
CA LEU A 223 7.42 -10.68 -13.63
C LEU A 223 7.46 -12.02 -14.39
N LYS A 224 7.18 -12.01 -15.69
CA LYS A 224 7.27 -13.21 -16.53
C LYS A 224 8.71 -13.68 -16.69
N THR A 225 9.66 -12.77 -16.88
CA THR A 225 11.09 -13.14 -16.96
C THR A 225 11.63 -13.72 -15.65
N LEU A 226 11.02 -13.34 -14.51
CA LEU A 226 11.28 -13.93 -13.19
C LEU A 226 10.61 -15.31 -12.96
N GLY A 227 9.91 -15.85 -13.97
CA GLY A 227 9.30 -17.17 -13.91
C GLY A 227 7.87 -17.19 -13.34
N LEU A 228 7.16 -16.06 -13.29
CA LEU A 228 5.73 -16.04 -12.96
C LEU A 228 4.85 -16.29 -14.17
N ASP A 229 3.85 -17.16 -14.01
CA ASP A 229 2.80 -17.36 -15.00
C ASP A 229 2.04 -16.05 -15.28
N SER A 230 1.56 -15.86 -16.52
CA SER A 230 0.82 -14.65 -16.92
C SER A 230 -0.34 -14.27 -15.98
N SER A 231 -1.09 -15.27 -15.49
CA SER A 231 -2.19 -15.04 -14.53
C SER A 231 -1.68 -14.53 -13.18
N LYS A 232 -0.62 -15.14 -12.66
CA LYS A 232 -0.03 -14.77 -11.36
C LYS A 232 0.63 -13.40 -11.45
N ALA A 233 1.34 -13.12 -12.54
CA ALA A 233 1.93 -11.80 -12.80
C ALA A 233 0.86 -10.70 -12.81
N ARG A 234 -0.27 -10.89 -13.52
CA ARG A 234 -1.41 -9.95 -13.50
C ARG A 234 -2.02 -9.80 -12.11
N SER A 235 -2.12 -10.90 -11.36
CA SER A 235 -2.65 -10.87 -10.00
C SER A 235 -1.78 -10.03 -9.05
N CYS A 236 -0.47 -9.93 -9.29
CA CYS A 236 0.44 -9.11 -8.46
C CYS A 236 0.20 -7.60 -8.60
N ILE A 237 -0.37 -7.15 -9.72
CA ILE A 237 -0.59 -5.73 -10.04
C ILE A 237 -2.06 -5.31 -9.82
N SER A 238 -2.99 -6.26 -9.91
CA SER A 238 -4.43 -6.00 -9.79
C SER A 238 -5.03 -6.58 -8.52
N LEU A 239 -5.23 -7.90 -8.49
CA LEU A 239 -6.04 -8.59 -7.48
C LEU A 239 -5.38 -8.65 -6.08
N ASN A 240 -4.08 -8.88 -5.99
CA ASN A 240 -3.38 -8.95 -4.69
C ASN A 240 -3.29 -7.58 -4.00
N PRO A 241 -2.92 -6.47 -4.68
CA PRO A 241 -2.93 -5.16 -4.04
C PRO A 241 -4.35 -4.68 -3.72
N GLU A 242 -5.35 -5.00 -4.55
CA GLU A 242 -6.76 -4.76 -4.23
C GLU A 242 -7.15 -5.43 -2.91
N LYS A 243 -6.82 -6.71 -2.74
CA LYS A 243 -7.10 -7.47 -1.50
C LYS A 243 -6.36 -6.91 -0.30
N ALA A 244 -5.11 -6.47 -0.46
CA ALA A 244 -4.34 -5.83 0.60
C ALA A 244 -5.03 -4.54 1.06
N LEU A 245 -5.39 -3.68 0.11
CA LEU A 245 -6.09 -2.43 0.38
C LEU A 245 -7.47 -2.66 1.01
N LEU A 246 -8.25 -3.62 0.50
CA LEU A 246 -9.56 -3.96 1.05
C LEU A 246 -9.46 -4.42 2.51
N SER A 247 -8.54 -5.34 2.82
CA SER A 247 -8.30 -5.83 4.19
C SER A 247 -7.96 -4.68 5.13
N ALA A 248 -7.09 -3.78 4.67
CA ALA A 248 -6.64 -2.64 5.45
C ALA A 248 -7.78 -1.63 5.70
N ARG A 249 -8.63 -1.39 4.70
CA ARG A 249 -9.82 -0.54 4.84
C ARG A 249 -10.87 -1.15 5.75
N LEU A 250 -11.05 -2.47 5.71
CA LEU A 250 -11.92 -3.17 6.64
C LEU A 250 -11.42 -3.07 8.08
N ARG A 251 -10.11 -3.10 8.34
CA ARG A 251 -9.56 -2.87 9.70
C ARG A 251 -10.04 -1.55 10.31
N ILE A 252 -10.19 -0.51 9.50
CA ILE A 252 -10.46 0.87 9.97
C ILE A 252 -11.95 1.21 9.89
N LYS A 253 -12.64 0.78 8.83
CA LYS A 253 -14.02 1.16 8.50
C LYS A 253 -15.06 0.10 8.85
N SER A 254 -14.66 -1.00 9.48
CA SER A 254 -15.58 -2.06 9.86
C SER A 254 -15.35 -2.54 11.30
N TYR A 255 -16.42 -3.05 11.91
CA TYR A 255 -16.31 -3.82 13.12
C TYR A 255 -16.01 -5.28 12.77
N LYS A 256 -14.78 -5.72 13.04
CA LYS A 256 -14.31 -7.12 12.85
C LYS A 256 -14.61 -7.69 11.46
N GLN A 257 -14.63 -6.85 10.42
CA GLN A 257 -14.97 -7.25 9.04
C GLN A 257 -16.40 -7.79 8.86
N VAL A 258 -17.30 -7.58 9.82
CA VAL A 258 -18.70 -8.03 9.76
C VAL A 258 -19.61 -6.90 9.30
N ILE A 259 -19.43 -5.70 9.85
CA ILE A 259 -20.27 -4.53 9.58
C ILE A 259 -19.37 -3.39 9.16
N SER A 260 -19.52 -2.90 7.93
CA SER A 260 -18.83 -1.70 7.45
C SER A 260 -19.75 -0.48 7.49
N ILE A 261 -19.15 0.67 7.72
CA ILE A 261 -19.86 1.95 7.67
C ILE A 261 -19.93 2.42 6.21
N GLY A 262 -21.15 2.71 5.73
CA GLY A 262 -21.41 3.28 4.41
C GLY A 262 -21.94 2.26 3.39
N ASN A 263 -22.64 2.77 2.37
CA ASN A 263 -23.23 1.97 1.27
C ASN A 263 -22.33 1.87 0.03
N GLU A 264 -21.11 2.41 0.09
CA GLU A 264 -20.21 2.56 -1.06
C GLU A 264 -19.02 1.62 -1.02
N SER A 265 -18.36 1.44 -2.18
CA SER A 265 -17.12 0.67 -2.28
C SER A 265 -16.06 1.23 -1.31
N LEU A 266 -15.51 0.38 -0.44
CA LEU A 266 -14.47 0.73 0.54
C LEU A 266 -13.17 1.30 -0.09
N ILE A 267 -13.04 1.14 -1.41
CA ILE A 267 -11.90 1.52 -2.24
C ILE A 267 -12.26 2.73 -3.14
N GLY A 268 -13.40 3.40 -2.90
CA GLY A 268 -13.73 4.70 -3.49
C GLY A 268 -13.52 5.80 -2.45
N ASN A 269 -12.57 6.71 -2.65
CA ASN A 269 -12.35 7.88 -1.77
C ASN A 269 -13.45 8.95 -1.94
N THR A 270 -14.69 8.53 -2.17
CA THR A 270 -15.82 9.37 -2.54
C THR A 270 -16.36 10.16 -1.36
N ASN A 271 -16.31 9.59 -0.14
CA ASN A 271 -16.83 10.21 1.08
C ASN A 271 -15.80 10.17 2.24
N GLU A 272 -14.52 10.41 1.96
CA GLU A 272 -13.57 10.69 3.06
C GLU A 272 -13.80 12.12 3.57
N ASP A 273 -14.91 12.31 4.26
CA ASP A 273 -15.21 13.53 5.01
C ASP A 273 -14.22 13.69 6.17
N LEU A 274 -13.93 14.96 6.45
CA LEU A 274 -12.76 15.52 7.14
C LEU A 274 -12.57 15.08 8.60
N ASP A 275 -13.51 14.36 9.20
CA ASP A 275 -13.51 13.98 10.62
C ASP A 275 -13.61 12.47 10.83
N LYS A 276 -12.45 11.83 11.01
CA LYS A 276 -12.33 10.41 11.40
C LYS A 276 -13.04 10.07 12.73
N LYS A 277 -13.59 11.04 13.46
CA LYS A 277 -14.29 10.87 14.74
C LYS A 277 -15.79 10.56 14.62
N HIS A 278 -16.45 10.91 13.51
CA HIS A 278 -17.85 10.55 13.28
C HIS A 278 -18.08 10.21 11.80
N ASN A 279 -17.67 9.01 11.39
CA ASN A 279 -18.05 8.44 10.09
C ASN A 279 -19.54 8.04 10.09
N ALA A 280 -20.47 8.95 10.33
CA ALA A 280 -21.89 8.71 10.15
C ALA A 280 -22.34 9.51 8.92
N THR A 281 -22.33 8.89 7.75
CA THR A 281 -22.94 9.51 6.57
C THR A 281 -24.44 9.62 6.82
N GLY A 282 -24.98 10.83 6.91
CA GLY A 282 -26.42 11.04 7.00
C GLY A 282 -27.12 10.37 5.83
N TYR A 283 -27.84 9.27 6.09
CA TYR A 283 -28.56 8.56 5.04
C TYR A 283 -29.90 9.26 4.80
N LYS A 284 -29.98 10.05 3.73
CA LYS A 284 -31.26 10.58 3.25
C LYS A 284 -32.01 9.45 2.56
N ARG A 285 -33.02 8.90 3.23
CA ARG A 285 -33.91 7.87 2.68
C ARG A 285 -34.44 8.31 1.32
N LYS A 286 -34.14 7.56 0.26
CA LYS A 286 -34.66 7.87 -1.07
C LYS A 286 -36.16 7.65 -1.08
N PHE A 287 -36.90 8.47 -1.82
CA PHE A 287 -38.34 8.31 -1.95
C PHE A 287 -38.71 6.91 -2.49
N SER A 288 -37.89 6.34 -3.38
CA SER A 288 -38.02 4.96 -3.87
C SER A 288 -38.03 3.89 -2.77
N ASP A 289 -37.41 4.17 -1.62
CA ASP A 289 -37.22 3.25 -0.52
C ASP A 289 -38.35 3.41 0.53
N THR A 290 -39.32 4.27 0.24
CA THR A 290 -40.60 4.34 0.94
C THR A 290 -41.62 3.41 0.28
N MET A 291 -42.58 2.92 1.06
CA MET A 291 -43.68 2.09 0.53
C MET A 291 -44.39 2.78 -0.65
N THR A 292 -44.64 4.09 -0.53
CA THR A 292 -45.28 4.90 -1.57
C THR A 292 -44.43 4.99 -2.85
N GLY A 293 -43.12 5.21 -2.74
CA GLY A 293 -42.23 5.24 -3.89
C GLY A 293 -42.03 3.88 -4.56
N SER A 294 -42.04 2.80 -3.78
CA SER A 294 -42.03 1.42 -4.28
C SER A 294 -43.29 1.10 -5.11
N LEU A 295 -44.47 1.49 -4.60
CA LEU A 295 -45.75 1.33 -5.31
C LEU A 295 -45.77 2.11 -6.63
N LEU A 296 -45.31 3.37 -6.62
CA LEU A 296 -45.21 4.21 -7.82
C LEU A 296 -44.23 3.64 -8.87
N LYS A 297 -43.13 3.02 -8.43
CA LYS A 297 -42.15 2.39 -9.34
C LYS A 297 -42.73 1.12 -9.99
N LYS A 298 -43.45 0.29 -9.23
CA LYS A 298 -44.20 -0.87 -9.76
C LYS A 298 -45.29 -0.43 -10.75
N TYR A 299 -45.96 0.68 -10.49
CA TYR A 299 -46.97 1.22 -11.39
C TYR A 299 -46.38 1.66 -12.74
N LYS A 300 -45.19 2.28 -12.73
CA LYS A 300 -44.50 2.70 -13.97
C LYS A 300 -43.92 1.54 -14.80
N SER A 301 -43.59 0.41 -14.19
CA SER A 301 -43.05 -0.76 -14.93
C SER A 301 -44.14 -1.69 -15.49
N GLY A 302 -45.42 -1.48 -15.14
CA GLY A 302 -46.54 -2.29 -15.62
C GLY A 302 -47.18 -1.78 -16.92
N TYR A 303 -46.70 -0.66 -17.47
CA TYR A 303 -47.23 -0.02 -18.68
C TYR A 303 -46.22 0.04 -19.84
N SER A 304 -45.17 -0.78 -19.80
CA SER A 304 -44.17 -0.95 -20.86
C SER A 304 -44.13 -2.38 -21.33
#